data_AF-A0A535SR09-F1
#
_entry.id   AF-A0A535SR09-F1
#
_cell.length_a   1.000
_cell.length_b   1.000
_cell.length_c   1.000
_cell.angle_alpha   90.00
_cell.angle_beta   90.00
_cell.angle_gamma   90.00
#
_symmetry.space_group_name_H-M   'P 1'
#
loop_
_entity.id
_entity.type
_entity.pdbx_description
1 polymer ?
#
loop_
_entity_poly.entity_id
_entity_poly.type
_entity_poly.pdbx_seq_one_letter_code
_entity_poly.pdbx_strand_id
1 'polypeptide(L)'
;MGSCCATWARASWGTPSRCLPFPDETFDAIATEPPYHEEATPVVVEALDELYRVLKKGRRLAMLCAASQADALRRQAAALGLRAVLDAAIDRKGLDVVVLVWLKSLPLQG
;
A
#
# COMPACT_ATOMS: atom_id res chain seq x y z
N MET A 1 19.15 -24.19 -0.10
CA MET A 1 18.05 -24.14 0.90
C MET A 1 17.87 -22.69 1.31
N GLY A 2 16.98 -21.95 0.64
CA GLY A 2 16.74 -20.54 0.94
C GLY A 2 15.70 -20.43 2.06
N SER A 3 16.11 -19.97 3.24
CA SER A 3 15.19 -19.59 4.30
C SER A 3 14.27 -18.49 3.77
N CYS A 4 13.01 -18.81 3.49
CA CYS A 4 11.99 -17.85 3.10
C CYS A 4 11.45 -17.18 4.36
N CYS A 5 12.26 -16.34 5.01
CA CYS A 5 11.75 -15.43 6.03
C CYS A 5 10.86 -14.39 5.35
N ALA A 6 9.54 -14.61 5.38
CA ALA A 6 8.59 -13.61 4.93
C ALA A 6 8.54 -12.48 5.98
N THR A 7 9.08 -11.31 5.65
CA THR A 7 8.94 -10.13 6.49
C THR A 7 7.63 -9.42 6.14
N TRP A 8 6.74 -9.32 7.13
CA TRP A 8 5.43 -8.67 7.02
C TRP A 8 5.41 -7.38 7.82
N ALA A 9 4.91 -6.30 7.22
CA ALA A 9 4.60 -5.06 7.93
C ALA A 9 3.08 -4.86 8.04
N ARG A 10 2.63 -4.52 9.25
CA ARG A 10 1.36 -3.83 9.50
C ARG A 10 1.71 -2.40 9.90
N ALA A 11 1.38 -1.43 9.06
CA ALA A 11 1.60 -0.03 9.39
C ALA A 11 0.49 0.46 10.33
N SER A 12 0.86 1.12 11.43
CA SER A 12 -0.06 1.73 12.39
C SER A 12 0.05 3.25 12.31
N TRP A 13 -1.08 3.93 12.11
CA TRP A 13 -1.19 5.35 11.73
C TRP A 13 -1.03 6.35 12.90
N GLY A 14 -0.10 6.08 13.83
CA GLY A 14 0.16 6.91 15.02
C GLY A 14 1.46 7.73 14.96
N THR A 15 2.33 7.46 14.00
CA THR A 15 3.55 8.22 13.70
C THR A 15 3.43 8.83 12.30
N PRO A 16 4.16 9.89 11.94
CA PRO A 16 4.15 10.38 10.57
C PRO A 16 4.59 9.23 9.65
N SER A 17 3.63 8.68 8.92
CA SER A 17 3.81 7.62 7.91
C SER A 17 4.75 8.03 6.79
N ARG A 18 5.21 9.29 6.81
CA ARG A 18 6.11 9.97 5.88
C ARG A 18 7.57 9.52 5.97
N CYS A 19 7.98 8.84 7.04
CA CYS A 19 9.33 8.30 7.20
C CYS A 19 9.29 6.99 7.99
N LEU A 20 9.00 5.88 7.31
CA LEU A 20 9.13 4.58 7.96
C LEU A 20 10.62 4.32 8.29
N PRO A 21 10.98 3.89 9.51
CA PRO A 21 12.38 3.70 9.94
C PRO A 21 12.96 2.38 9.39
N PHE A 22 12.67 2.08 8.14
CA PHE A 22 13.13 0.89 7.43
C PHE A 22 13.86 1.29 6.16
N PRO A 23 14.94 0.59 5.80
CA PRO A 23 15.58 0.75 4.51
C PRO A 23 14.62 0.47 3.35
N ASP A 24 15.00 0.93 2.17
CA ASP A 24 14.32 0.60 0.92
C ASP A 24 14.30 -0.92 0.69
N GLU A 25 13.26 -1.42 0.04
CA GLU A 25 13.14 -2.84 -0.33
C GLU A 25 13.34 -3.82 0.86
N THR A 26 12.81 -3.48 2.03
CA THR A 26 12.87 -4.30 3.25
C THR A 26 11.84 -5.42 3.29
N PHE A 27 10.59 -5.13 2.92
CA PHE A 27 9.46 -6.03 3.17
C PHE A 27 9.09 -6.89 1.96
N ASP A 28 8.72 -8.14 2.22
CA ASP A 28 8.27 -9.09 1.19
C ASP A 28 6.76 -9.01 0.91
N ALA A 29 6.00 -8.43 1.84
CA ALA A 29 4.60 -8.08 1.66
C ALA A 29 4.18 -7.04 2.70
N ILE A 30 3.19 -6.22 2.33
CA ILE A 30 2.62 -5.20 3.20
C ILE A 30 1.09 -5.29 3.12
N ALA A 31 0.42 -5.22 4.27
CA ALA A 31 -1.02 -5.06 4.36
C ALA A 31 -1.35 -4.00 5.40
N THR A 32 -2.14 -2.99 5.04
CA THR A 32 -2.49 -1.89 5.95
C THR A 32 -3.93 -1.41 5.78
N GLU A 33 -4.44 -0.78 6.83
CA GLU A 33 -5.77 -0.19 6.92
C GLU A 33 -5.60 1.28 7.34
N PRO A 34 -5.58 2.24 6.39
CA PRO A 34 -5.57 3.67 6.67
C PRO A 34 -6.79 4.19 7.44
N PRO A 35 -6.68 5.37 8.09
CA PRO A 35 -7.83 6.07 8.61
C PRO A 35 -8.82 6.38 7.49
N TYR A 36 -10.12 6.20 7.75
CA TYR A 36 -11.17 6.31 6.74
C TYR A 36 -11.75 7.72 6.55
N HIS A 37 -11.40 8.67 7.43
CA HIS A 37 -11.91 10.04 7.31
C HIS A 37 -11.27 10.76 6.12
N GLU A 38 -12.05 11.60 5.44
CA GLU A 38 -11.68 12.21 4.17
C GLU A 38 -10.48 13.16 4.31
N GLU A 39 -10.37 13.85 5.45
CA GLU A 39 -9.27 14.77 5.74
C GLU A 39 -7.91 14.06 5.83
N ALA A 40 -7.89 12.74 6.05
CA ALA A 40 -6.67 11.93 6.02
C ALA A 40 -6.22 11.55 4.60
N THR A 41 -7.01 11.81 3.56
CA THR A 41 -6.67 11.39 2.19
C THR A 41 -5.25 11.80 1.77
N PRO A 42 -4.78 13.05 2.01
CA PRO A 42 -3.42 13.43 1.64
C PRO A 42 -2.34 12.60 2.34
N VAL A 43 -2.48 12.35 3.64
CA VAL A 43 -1.49 11.56 4.40
C VAL A 43 -1.53 10.07 4.04
N VAL A 44 -2.70 9.56 3.65
CA VAL A 44 -2.87 8.19 3.16
C VAL A 44 -2.20 8.00 1.80
N VAL A 45 -2.31 9.00 0.92
CA VAL A 45 -1.63 9.02 -0.39
C VAL A 45 -0.11 9.10 -0.21
N GLU A 46 0.40 10.00 0.62
CA GLU A 46 1.84 10.11 0.90
C GLU A 46 2.41 8.85 1.55
N ALA A 47 1.63 8.17 2.39
CA ALA A 47 2.04 6.89 2.96
C ALA A 47 2.24 5.82 1.87
N LEU A 48 1.51 5.87 0.75
CA LEU A 48 1.71 4.93 -0.35
C LEU A 48 3.12 5.03 -0.95
N ASP A 49 3.71 6.23 -1.01
CA ASP A 49 5.09 6.44 -1.47
C ASP A 49 6.09 5.74 -0.55
N GLU A 50 5.92 5.89 0.76
CA GLU A 50 6.78 5.27 1.75
C GLU A 50 6.62 3.74 1.77
N LEU A 51 5.38 3.24 1.67
CA LEU A 51 5.11 1.81 1.57
C LEU A 51 5.70 1.22 0.28
N TYR A 52 5.63 1.96 -0.83
CA TYR A 52 6.29 1.59 -2.08
C TYR A 52 7.81 1.53 -1.92
N ARG A 53 8.44 2.52 -1.27
CA ARG A 53 9.88 2.56 -1.04
C ARG A 53 10.37 1.32 -0.28
N VAL A 54 9.73 0.99 0.84
CA VAL A 54 10.15 -0.13 1.70
C VAL A 54 9.72 -1.51 1.19
N LEU A 55 8.83 -1.58 0.19
CA LEU A 55 8.44 -2.85 -0.44
C LEU A 55 9.51 -3.30 -1.46
N LYS A 56 9.91 -4.56 -1.40
CA LYS A 56 10.79 -5.16 -2.43
C LYS A 56 10.13 -5.19 -3.80
N LYS A 57 10.91 -5.06 -4.87
CA LYS A 57 10.42 -5.34 -6.23
C LYS A 57 9.88 -6.77 -6.36
N GLY A 58 8.88 -6.95 -7.22
CA GLY A 58 8.19 -8.22 -7.42
C GLY A 58 7.27 -8.63 -6.25
N ARG A 59 7.05 -7.74 -5.27
CA ARG A 59 6.22 -8.01 -4.09
C ARG A 59 4.93 -7.20 -4.09
N ARG A 60 4.02 -7.60 -3.19
CA ARG A 60 2.65 -7.09 -3.14
C ARG A 60 2.39 -6.20 -1.92
N LEU A 61 1.57 -5.20 -2.13
CA LEU A 61 1.02 -4.30 -1.13
C LEU A 61 -0.50 -4.35 -1.21
N ALA A 62 -1.17 -4.48 -0.07
CA ALA A 62 -2.61 -4.40 0.06
C ALA A 62 -3.01 -3.23 0.98
N MET A 63 -4.01 -2.46 0.58
CA MET A 63 -4.64 -1.42 1.38
C MET A 63 -6.14 -1.63 1.42
N LEU A 64 -6.72 -1.57 2.62
CA LEU A 64 -8.17 -1.46 2.82
C LEU A 64 -8.49 -0.02 3.19
N CYS A 65 -9.03 0.77 2.26
CA CYS A 65 -9.25 2.21 2.41
C CYS A 65 -10.74 2.57 2.30
N ALA A 66 -11.10 3.80 2.67
CA ALA A 66 -12.44 4.32 2.40
C ALA A 66 -12.67 4.44 0.88
N ALA A 67 -13.91 4.27 0.43
CA ALA A 67 -14.24 4.42 -0.99
C ALA A 67 -13.90 5.81 -1.54
N SER A 68 -14.07 6.86 -0.73
CA SER A 68 -13.69 8.25 -1.06
C SER A 68 -12.19 8.44 -1.32
N GLN A 69 -11.34 7.59 -0.73
CA GLN A 69 -9.88 7.65 -0.88
C GLN A 69 -9.37 6.87 -2.11
N ALA A 70 -10.18 5.96 -2.65
CA ALA A 70 -9.74 4.96 -3.62
C ALA A 70 -9.19 5.60 -4.91
N ASP A 71 -9.84 6.64 -5.43
CA ASP A 71 -9.41 7.28 -6.68
C ASP A 71 -8.07 8.01 -6.54
N ALA A 72 -7.82 8.64 -5.40
CA ALA A 72 -6.53 9.28 -5.14
C ALA A 72 -5.41 8.24 -5.04
N LEU A 73 -5.67 7.12 -4.36
CA LEU A 73 -4.73 6.00 -4.25
C LEU A 73 -4.46 5.32 -5.60
N ARG A 74 -5.48 5.13 -6.43
CA ARG A 74 -5.32 4.59 -7.80
C ARG A 74 -4.41 5.47 -8.65
N ARG A 75 -4.63 6.79 -8.62
CA ARG A 75 -3.78 7.76 -9.36
C ARG A 75 -2.34 7.71 -8.88
N GLN A 76 -2.12 7.69 -7.57
CA GLN A 76 -0.77 7.63 -7.01
C GLN A 76 -0.08 6.30 -7.33
N ALA A 77 -0.81 5.18 -7.21
CA ALA A 77 -0.29 3.87 -7.59
C ALA A 77 0.13 3.82 -9.07
N ALA A 78 -0.67 4.41 -9.96
CA ALA A 78 -0.32 4.52 -11.38
C ALA A 78 0.95 5.37 -11.59
N ALA A 79 1.10 6.50 -10.88
CA ALA A 79 2.29 7.34 -10.94
C ALA A 79 3.56 6.61 -10.47
N LEU A 80 3.42 5.70 -9.49
CA LEU A 80 4.49 4.85 -8.97
C LEU A 80 4.77 3.61 -9.85
N GLY A 81 3.99 3.37 -10.90
CA GLY A 81 4.11 2.16 -11.74
C GLY A 81 3.68 0.87 -11.03
N LEU A 82 2.88 0.97 -9.98
CA LEU A 82 2.27 -0.16 -9.29
C LEU A 82 1.20 -0.80 -10.19
N ARG A 83 1.32 -2.10 -10.43
CA ARG A 83 0.35 -2.83 -11.25
C ARG A 83 -0.79 -3.34 -10.38
N ALA A 84 -2.03 -2.99 -10.72
CA ALA A 84 -3.20 -3.51 -10.04
C ALA A 84 -3.29 -5.05 -10.16
N VAL A 85 -3.59 -5.70 -9.04
CA VAL A 85 -3.82 -7.14 -8.90
C VAL A 85 -5.25 -7.40 -8.44
N LEU A 86 -5.76 -6.56 -7.53
CA LEU A 86 -7.14 -6.57 -7.07
C LEU A 86 -7.61 -5.14 -6.85
N ASP A 87 -8.84 -4.88 -7.25
CA ASP A 87 -9.59 -3.67 -6.95
C ASP A 87 -11.04 -4.11 -6.72
N ALA A 88 -11.47 -4.11 -5.47
CA ALA A 88 -12.80 -4.62 -5.12
C ALA A 88 -13.42 -3.80 -3.98
N ALA A 89 -14.68 -3.43 -4.17
CA ALA A 89 -15.50 -2.90 -3.07
C ALA A 89 -15.77 -4.02 -2.05
N ILE A 90 -15.72 -3.68 -0.77
CA ILE A 90 -16.06 -4.58 0.33
C ILE A 90 -17.14 -3.88 1.17
N ASP A 91 -18.27 -4.55 1.36
CA ASP A 91 -19.24 -4.15 2.38
C ASP A 91 -18.73 -4.60 3.74
N ARG A 92 -18.23 -3.64 4.53
CA ARG A 92 -17.81 -3.89 5.92
C ARG A 92 -18.83 -3.29 6.87
N LYS A 93 -19.96 -3.97 7.05
CA LYS A 93 -20.99 -3.63 8.04
C LYS A 93 -21.48 -2.18 7.89
N GLY A 94 -21.71 -1.74 6.65
CA GLY A 94 -22.20 -0.39 6.35
C GLY A 94 -21.12 0.70 6.27
N LEU A 95 -19.83 0.34 6.32
CA LEU A 95 -18.75 1.21 5.85
C LEU A 95 -18.39 0.86 4.41
N ASP A 96 -18.46 1.85 3.53
CA ASP A 96 -18.01 1.76 2.14
C ASP A 96 -16.48 1.80 2.08
N VAL A 97 -15.88 0.61 1.94
CA VAL A 97 -14.44 0.45 1.83
C VAL A 97 -14.07 -0.30 0.55
N VAL A 98 -12.85 -0.08 0.08
CA VAL A 98 -12.28 -0.72 -1.10
C VAL A 98 -10.99 -1.41 -0.69
N VAL A 99 -10.82 -2.66 -1.14
CA VAL A 99 -9.51 -3.32 -1.10
C VAL A 99 -8.78 -3.08 -2.41
N LEU A 100 -7.59 -2.50 -2.30
CA LEU A 100 -6.67 -2.29 -3.40
C LEU A 100 -5.42 -3.11 -3.17
N VAL A 101 -5.07 -3.97 -4.13
CA VAL A 101 -3.84 -4.78 -4.08
C VAL A 101 -3.03 -4.51 -5.32
N TRP A 102 -1.75 -4.20 -5.11
CA TRP A 102 -0.80 -3.93 -6.18
C TRP A 102 0.41 -4.84 -6.13
N LEU A 103 1.06 -5.00 -7.27
CA LEU A 103 2.40 -5.55 -7.42
C LEU A 103 3.38 -4.42 -7.76
N LYS A 104 4.49 -4.33 -7.01
CA LYS A 104 5.64 -3.50 -7.39
C LYS A 104 6.40 -4.19 -8.51
N SER A 105 6.28 -3.67 -9.72
CA SER A 105 6.93 -4.26 -10.90
C SER A 105 8.45 -4.28 -10.74
N LEU A 106 9.08 -5.33 -11.26
CA LEU A 106 10.52 -5.30 -11.51
C LEU A 106 10.76 -4.29 -12.65
N PRO A 107 11.87 -3.52 -12.62
CA PRO A 107 12.30 -2.79 -13.80
C PRO A 107 12.37 -3.76 -14.97
N LEU A 108 11.83 -3.37 -16.13
CA LEU A 108 12.08 -4.11 -17.35
C LEU A 108 13.60 -4.10 -17.56
N GLN A 109 14.22 -5.28 -17.49
CA GLN A 109 15.62 -5.43 -17.85
C GLN A 109 15.69 -5.17 -19.36
N GLY A 110 16.21 -4.00 -19.73
CA GLY A 110 16.69 -3.72 -21.09
C GLY A 110 18.04 -4.36 -21.31
#